data_AF-A0A8H8R668-F1
#
_entry.id   AF-A0A8H8R668-F1
#
_cell.length_a   1.000
_cell.length_b   1.000
_cell.length_c   1.000
_cell.angle_alpha   90.00
_cell.angle_beta   90.00
_cell.angle_gamma   90.00
#
_symmetry.space_group_name_H-M   'P 1'
#
loop_
_entity.id
_entity.type
_entity.pdbx_description
1 polymer ?
#
loop_
_entity_poly.entity_id
_entity_poly.type
_entity_poly.pdbx_seq_one_letter_code
_entity_poly.pdbx_strand_id
1 'polypeptide(L)'
;MVTKSAKESDRDVCKRHTLKCPKRGTPSPKAVELQPAESEPAPTGPIVPDPNLGLNAFAHCEPGQGSAGFDLRLQMDVDDITWAEQSLNLELLSEDTKSAYIQSYIAFFHPSLPILHPPTLSTLSSPSVLLMAVLAIGCMYSASRSDRPDVLDANAKRKLSRELWRCGCHEVELFVEKHRPRWRTPWVLQSYVLLIVYGTFTGDEECISKSRDMYRIVVDALRDFELLHQKSVFPAVSAWDCSLSLSASPEETQRTWQLFIDQESTKLALYALYYFDFHLFASFNMRPMLSSIEFEWDLPMDSALWEAESATKWWHVILQRQLESSDGAMLGDQAQIKSLMVASQSLLSSTYASFR
;
A
#
# COMPACT_ATOMS: atom_id res chain seq x y z
N MET A 1 -46.64 -16.63 -32.57
CA MET A 1 -46.89 -16.88 -31.14
C MET A 1 -45.76 -16.19 -30.37
N VAL A 2 -45.81 -14.89 -30.04
CA VAL A 2 -46.60 -14.19 -29.00
C VAL A 2 -46.22 -14.60 -27.56
N THR A 3 -45.29 -13.81 -26.98
CA THR A 3 -45.19 -13.33 -25.55
C THR A 3 -44.78 -14.34 -24.46
N LYS A 4 -44.10 -14.00 -23.34
CA LYS A 4 -43.99 -12.73 -22.57
C LYS A 4 -42.61 -12.56 -21.91
N SER A 5 -42.19 -11.29 -21.86
CA SER A 5 -41.18 -10.73 -20.96
C SER A 5 -41.83 -10.40 -19.61
N ALA A 6 -41.19 -10.71 -18.48
CA ALA A 6 -41.61 -10.30 -17.14
C ALA A 6 -40.66 -9.22 -16.61
N LYS A 7 -41.21 -8.03 -16.39
CA LYS A 7 -40.60 -6.92 -15.66
C LYS A 7 -40.79 -7.18 -14.16
N GLU A 8 -39.72 -7.20 -13.38
CA GLU A 8 -39.81 -7.11 -11.92
C GLU A 8 -39.89 -5.64 -11.51
N SER A 9 -40.88 -5.31 -10.67
CA SER A 9 -41.17 -3.97 -10.17
C SER A 9 -40.59 -3.77 -8.77
N ASP A 10 -40.03 -2.57 -8.57
CA ASP A 10 -39.18 -2.13 -7.47
C ASP A 10 -39.93 -1.86 -6.13
N ARG A 11 -40.71 -2.81 -5.63
CA ARG A 11 -41.54 -2.59 -4.41
C ARG A 11 -41.57 -3.66 -3.32
N ASP A 12 -40.77 -4.72 -3.40
CA ASP A 12 -40.85 -5.85 -2.44
C ASP A 12 -39.62 -6.06 -1.53
N VAL A 13 -38.73 -5.07 -1.37
CA VAL A 13 -37.52 -5.20 -0.52
C VAL A 13 -37.72 -4.77 0.94
N CYS A 14 -38.89 -4.24 1.34
CA CYS A 14 -39.09 -3.68 2.69
C CYS A 14 -39.88 -4.56 3.69
N LYS A 15 -39.78 -5.90 3.62
CA LYS A 15 -40.43 -6.80 4.59
C LYS A 15 -39.62 -8.05 4.97
N ARG A 16 -38.39 -7.89 5.45
CA ARG A 16 -37.70 -8.94 6.24
C ARG A 16 -36.75 -8.34 7.29
N HIS A 17 -37.27 -7.62 8.28
CA HIS A 17 -36.57 -7.39 9.55
C HIS A 17 -37.58 -7.14 10.69
N THR A 18 -38.26 -8.20 11.09
CA THR A 18 -38.93 -8.30 12.41
C THR A 18 -39.04 -9.79 12.71
N LEU A 19 -38.83 -10.18 13.97
CA LEU A 19 -38.65 -11.55 14.52
C LEU A 19 -37.14 -11.92 14.60
N LYS A 20 -36.45 -12.08 15.74
CA LYS A 20 -36.78 -12.32 17.15
C LYS A 20 -35.57 -11.86 18.00
N CYS A 21 -35.80 -11.16 19.11
CA CYS A 21 -34.82 -11.00 20.19
C CYS A 21 -35.54 -11.40 21.51
N PRO A 22 -34.98 -12.27 22.37
CA PRO A 22 -35.69 -12.72 23.57
C PRO A 22 -35.63 -11.68 24.69
N LYS A 23 -36.79 -11.40 25.29
CA LYS A 23 -37.00 -10.48 26.42
C LYS A 23 -36.26 -11.00 27.67
N ARG A 24 -35.41 -10.16 28.28
CA ARG A 24 -34.88 -10.37 29.64
C ARG A 24 -35.44 -9.26 30.54
N GLY A 25 -36.08 -9.68 31.63
CA GLY A 25 -36.86 -8.82 32.54
C GLY A 25 -36.03 -7.87 33.37
N THR A 26 -36.62 -6.71 33.64
CA THR A 26 -36.16 -5.66 34.57
C THR A 26 -36.50 -6.01 36.03
N PRO A 27 -35.70 -5.51 36.99
CA PRO A 27 -36.28 -4.94 38.20
C PRO A 27 -35.87 -3.47 38.43
N SER A 28 -36.82 -2.76 39.05
CA SER A 28 -36.89 -1.33 39.43
C SER A 28 -35.68 -0.75 40.18
N PRO A 29 -35.42 0.57 40.07
CA PRO A 29 -34.30 1.24 40.74
C PRO A 29 -34.61 1.59 42.21
N LYS A 30 -33.58 1.54 43.07
CA LYS A 30 -33.56 2.19 44.39
C LYS A 30 -32.59 3.37 44.35
N ALA A 31 -33.07 4.51 44.83
CA ALA A 31 -32.35 5.77 44.97
C ALA A 31 -31.27 5.69 46.06
N VAL A 32 -30.11 6.31 45.80
CA VAL A 32 -29.20 6.82 46.83
C VAL A 32 -28.67 8.18 46.37
N GLU A 33 -28.62 9.07 47.34
CA GLU A 33 -28.59 10.53 47.34
C GLU A 33 -27.16 11.08 47.17
N LEU A 34 -27.00 12.14 46.38
CA LEU A 34 -25.75 12.87 46.17
C LEU A 34 -25.60 13.97 47.22
N GLN A 35 -24.46 14.01 47.90
CA GLN A 35 -24.02 15.16 48.71
C GLN A 35 -22.78 15.83 48.08
N PRO A 36 -22.56 17.14 48.32
CA PRO A 36 -21.72 18.00 47.49
C PRO A 36 -20.25 18.06 47.94
N ALA A 37 -19.40 18.47 46.99
CA ALA A 37 -17.96 18.62 47.13
C ALA A 37 -17.56 19.84 47.98
N GLU A 38 -16.61 19.63 48.90
CA GLU A 38 -15.86 20.68 49.60
C GLU A 38 -14.42 20.75 49.07
N SER A 39 -13.93 21.98 48.99
CA SER A 39 -12.68 22.47 48.42
C SER A 39 -11.54 22.59 49.44
N GLU A 40 -10.28 22.54 48.96
CA GLU A 40 -9.07 23.32 49.36
C GLU A 40 -7.77 22.47 49.30
N PRO A 41 -6.53 23.05 49.30
CA PRO A 41 -5.94 23.90 48.28
C PRO A 41 -4.53 23.40 47.82
N ALA A 42 -3.96 24.04 46.80
CA ALA A 42 -2.65 23.70 46.21
C ALA A 42 -1.44 24.24 47.02
N PRO A 43 -0.26 23.59 46.97
CA PRO A 43 0.99 24.21 47.36
C PRO A 43 1.90 24.53 46.15
N THR A 44 2.34 25.78 46.14
CA THR A 44 3.39 26.40 45.33
C THR A 44 4.79 26.10 45.88
N GLY A 45 5.78 25.79 45.04
CA GLY A 45 7.21 25.93 45.37
C GLY A 45 8.18 25.01 44.58
N PRO A 46 9.40 25.45 44.22
CA PRO A 46 10.22 24.85 43.17
C PRO A 46 11.13 23.72 43.67
N ILE A 47 11.34 22.67 42.86
CA ILE A 47 12.24 21.56 43.16
C ILE A 47 13.53 21.69 42.32
N VAL A 48 14.65 21.82 43.03
CA VAL A 48 16.03 21.76 42.52
C VAL A 48 16.53 20.30 42.65
N PRO A 49 17.33 19.75 41.72
CA PRO A 49 17.88 18.40 41.84
C PRO A 49 19.23 18.40 42.58
N ASP A 50 19.43 17.47 43.53
CA ASP A 50 20.74 17.16 44.11
C ASP A 50 21.01 15.64 43.99
N PRO A 51 22.21 15.21 43.51
CA PRO A 51 22.53 13.81 43.24
C PRO A 51 23.30 13.14 44.39
N ASN A 52 23.29 11.80 44.38
CA ASN A 52 23.97 10.85 45.26
C ASN A 52 23.23 10.43 46.53
N LEU A 53 22.80 9.17 46.55
CA LEU A 53 23.26 8.19 47.56
C LEU A 53 22.74 6.79 47.18
N GLY A 54 23.67 5.85 47.04
CA GLY A 54 23.43 4.48 46.62
C GLY A 54 23.29 3.47 47.75
N LEU A 55 23.03 2.25 47.29
CA LEU A 55 23.41 0.94 47.83
C LEU A 55 22.96 0.50 49.25
N ASN A 56 22.28 -0.66 49.20
CA ASN A 56 22.18 -1.74 50.19
C ASN A 56 21.14 -1.61 51.31
N ALA A 57 20.08 -2.44 51.20
CA ALA A 57 19.57 -3.20 52.33
C ALA A 57 18.89 -4.49 51.83
N PHE A 58 19.56 -5.62 52.06
CA PHE A 58 18.96 -6.95 52.04
C PHE A 58 18.07 -7.13 53.27
N ALA A 59 16.87 -7.69 53.09
CA ALA A 59 16.12 -8.33 54.17
C ALA A 59 15.37 -9.55 53.64
N HIS A 60 15.67 -10.68 54.26
CA HIS A 60 15.10 -12.01 54.05
C HIS A 60 13.62 -12.09 54.43
N CYS A 61 12.84 -12.92 53.72
CA CYS A 61 11.69 -13.62 54.28
C CYS A 61 11.54 -15.00 53.61
N GLU A 62 11.52 -16.05 54.42
CA GLU A 62 11.37 -17.48 54.06
C GLU A 62 9.87 -17.89 53.93
N PRO A 63 9.56 -19.06 53.36
CA PRO A 63 8.37 -19.28 52.53
C PRO A 63 7.20 -19.98 53.24
N GLY A 64 5.97 -19.62 52.85
CA GLY A 64 4.75 -20.36 53.13
C GLY A 64 4.27 -21.12 51.88
N GLN A 65 4.14 -22.44 52.00
CA GLN A 65 3.67 -23.36 50.97
C GLN A 65 2.16 -23.20 50.70
N GLY A 66 1.77 -23.18 49.42
CA GLY A 66 0.37 -23.14 48.98
C GLY A 66 0.21 -23.28 47.46
N SER A 67 0.25 -24.52 47.00
CA SER A 67 -0.17 -25.10 45.71
C SER A 67 -0.95 -24.23 44.71
N ALA A 68 -0.38 -24.05 43.50
CA ALA A 68 -0.89 -24.49 42.19
C ALA A 68 -0.16 -23.70 41.09
N GLY A 69 0.88 -24.31 40.52
CA GLY A 69 1.77 -23.68 39.54
C GLY A 69 1.05 -23.29 38.26
N PHE A 70 1.17 -22.00 37.93
CA PHE A 70 1.15 -21.50 36.56
C PHE A 70 2.43 -21.99 35.87
N ASP A 71 2.37 -23.14 35.19
CA ASP A 71 3.41 -23.54 34.24
C ASP A 71 3.00 -23.00 32.87
N LEU A 72 3.23 -21.69 32.64
CA LEU A 72 3.18 -21.10 31.30
C LEU A 72 4.48 -21.50 30.60
N ARG A 73 4.61 -22.79 30.33
CA ARG A 73 5.72 -23.34 29.58
C ARG A 73 5.51 -22.91 28.13
N LEU A 74 6.45 -22.11 27.64
CA LEU A 74 6.70 -21.86 26.22
C LEU A 74 6.58 -23.17 25.45
N GLN A 75 5.40 -23.38 24.87
CA GLN A 75 5.19 -24.31 23.79
C GLN A 75 5.06 -23.43 22.56
N MET A 76 6.21 -22.89 22.13
CA MET A 76 6.38 -22.50 20.74
C MET A 76 6.15 -23.77 19.94
N ASP A 77 5.16 -23.75 19.05
CA ASP A 77 4.87 -24.87 18.18
C ASP A 77 6.16 -25.24 17.43
N VAL A 78 6.45 -26.55 17.39
CA VAL A 78 7.61 -27.08 16.66
C VAL A 78 7.51 -26.77 15.16
N ASP A 79 6.30 -26.47 14.68
CA ASP A 79 6.03 -26.02 13.31
C ASP A 79 6.59 -24.60 13.06
N ASP A 80 6.61 -23.72 14.06
CA ASP A 80 7.13 -22.35 13.92
C ASP A 80 8.66 -22.31 13.74
N ILE A 81 9.37 -23.32 14.23
CA ILE A 81 10.84 -23.42 14.22
C ILE A 81 11.38 -23.86 12.85
N THR A 82 10.51 -24.27 11.91
CA THR A 82 10.94 -24.68 10.56
C THR A 82 10.83 -23.58 9.48
N TRP A 83 10.27 -22.41 9.78
CA TRP A 83 10.08 -21.33 8.80
C TRP A 83 11.27 -20.40 8.60
N ALA A 84 12.29 -20.50 9.46
CA ALA A 84 13.32 -19.46 9.60
C ALA A 84 14.56 -19.60 8.70
N GLU A 85 14.72 -20.63 7.87
CA GLU A 85 16.04 -20.90 7.24
C GLU A 85 16.06 -21.27 5.75
N GLN A 86 15.07 -20.85 4.97
CA GLN A 86 15.22 -20.84 3.50
C GLN A 86 14.73 -19.52 2.92
N SER A 87 15.42 -18.42 3.22
CA SER A 87 15.39 -17.26 2.34
C SER A 87 15.91 -17.72 0.97
N LEU A 88 15.02 -17.77 -0.02
CA LEU A 88 15.39 -18.09 -1.39
C LEU A 88 16.40 -17.04 -1.85
N ASN A 89 17.65 -17.47 -2.01
CA ASN A 89 18.66 -16.60 -2.60
C ASN A 89 18.34 -16.45 -4.08
N LEU A 90 18.07 -15.22 -4.51
CA LEU A 90 17.78 -14.89 -5.91
C LEU A 90 18.92 -15.33 -6.85
N GLU A 91 20.15 -15.50 -6.33
CA GLU A 91 21.30 -16.07 -7.03
C GLU A 91 21.10 -17.51 -7.52
N LEU A 92 20.17 -18.27 -6.93
CA LEU A 92 19.85 -19.63 -7.36
C LEU A 92 19.06 -19.68 -8.68
N LEU A 93 18.42 -18.58 -9.07
CA LEU A 93 17.75 -18.46 -10.37
C LEU A 93 18.76 -17.97 -11.42
N SER A 94 18.79 -18.61 -12.59
CA SER A 94 19.61 -18.14 -13.70
C SER A 94 19.12 -16.77 -14.21
N GLU A 95 20.03 -15.94 -14.74
CA GLU A 95 19.67 -14.64 -15.32
C GLU A 95 18.67 -14.76 -16.47
N ASP A 96 18.75 -15.82 -17.26
CA ASP A 96 17.77 -16.12 -18.33
C ASP A 96 16.38 -16.36 -17.75
N THR A 97 16.29 -17.08 -16.62
CA THR A 97 15.02 -17.34 -15.94
C THR A 97 14.42 -16.05 -15.39
N LYS A 98 15.26 -15.22 -14.74
CA LYS A 98 14.83 -13.91 -14.23
C LYS A 98 14.31 -13.03 -15.38
N SER A 99 15.05 -12.97 -16.47
CA SER A 99 14.69 -12.19 -17.66
C SER A 99 13.37 -12.66 -18.27
N ALA A 100 13.15 -13.97 -18.40
CA ALA A 100 11.91 -14.54 -18.91
C ALA A 100 10.69 -14.21 -18.03
N TYR A 101 10.85 -14.24 -16.70
CA TYR A 101 9.79 -13.87 -15.77
C TYR A 101 9.52 -12.36 -15.76
N ILE A 102 10.55 -11.52 -15.83
CA ILE A 102 10.37 -10.07 -16.00
C ILE A 102 9.62 -9.77 -17.29
N GLN A 103 9.98 -10.40 -18.42
CA GLN A 103 9.25 -10.25 -19.68
C GLN A 103 7.79 -10.69 -19.55
N SER A 104 7.52 -11.79 -18.85
CA SER A 104 6.15 -12.25 -18.59
C SER A 104 5.36 -11.25 -17.73
N TYR A 105 5.99 -10.65 -16.72
CA TYR A 105 5.40 -9.58 -15.92
C TYR A 105 5.05 -8.36 -16.80
N ILE A 106 6.02 -7.87 -17.59
CA ILE A 106 5.84 -6.69 -18.46
C ILE A 106 4.75 -6.94 -19.51
N ALA A 107 4.71 -8.14 -20.10
CA ALA A 107 3.75 -8.44 -21.17
C ALA A 107 2.31 -8.62 -20.68
N PHE A 108 2.11 -9.18 -19.47
CA PHE A 108 0.80 -9.67 -19.05
C PHE A 108 0.23 -9.00 -17.81
N PHE A 109 1.06 -8.51 -16.89
CA PHE A 109 0.59 -7.88 -15.65
C PHE A 109 0.69 -6.35 -15.73
N HIS A 110 1.85 -5.84 -16.15
CA HIS A 110 2.15 -4.41 -16.20
C HIS A 110 1.08 -3.56 -16.93
N PRO A 111 0.47 -3.99 -18.05
CA PRO A 111 -0.57 -3.19 -18.72
C PRO A 111 -1.82 -2.95 -17.85
N SER A 112 -2.08 -3.82 -16.87
CA SER A 112 -3.20 -3.65 -15.93
C SER A 112 -2.81 -2.78 -14.73
N LEU A 113 -1.53 -2.72 -14.39
CA LEU A 113 -1.01 -2.02 -13.22
C LEU A 113 0.41 -1.47 -13.50
N PRO A 114 0.54 -0.35 -14.24
CA PRO A 114 1.81 0.12 -14.79
C PRO A 114 2.67 0.88 -13.77
N ILE A 115 2.84 0.33 -12.56
CA ILE A 115 3.52 1.02 -11.44
C ILE A 115 5.05 1.03 -11.57
N LEU A 116 5.63 0.21 -12.44
CA LEU A 116 7.07 0.16 -12.69
C LEU A 116 7.38 0.83 -14.03
N HIS A 117 8.54 1.48 -14.13
CA HIS A 117 9.03 2.07 -15.37
C HIS A 117 9.83 1.00 -16.15
N PRO A 118 9.27 0.41 -17.23
CA PRO A 118 9.91 -0.74 -17.89
C PRO A 118 11.35 -0.46 -18.39
N PRO A 119 11.68 0.72 -18.97
CA PRO A 119 13.03 0.99 -19.45
C PRO A 119 14.11 1.03 -18.36
N THR A 120 13.75 1.22 -17.10
CA THR A 120 14.71 1.27 -15.97
C THR A 120 14.70 0.00 -15.13
N LEU A 121 13.79 -0.94 -15.41
CA LEU A 121 13.69 -2.21 -14.71
C LEU A 121 14.79 -3.17 -15.23
N SER A 122 15.74 -3.51 -14.36
CA SER A 122 16.85 -4.42 -14.67
C SER A 122 17.19 -5.33 -13.50
N THR A 123 17.63 -6.56 -13.76
CA THR A 123 18.06 -7.52 -12.72
C THR A 123 19.27 -7.05 -11.93
N LEU A 124 20.09 -6.15 -12.50
CA LEU A 124 21.35 -5.69 -11.92
C LEU A 124 21.19 -4.45 -11.02
N SER A 125 20.29 -3.54 -11.39
CA SER A 125 20.11 -2.26 -10.69
C SER A 125 18.92 -2.25 -9.75
N SER A 126 17.95 -3.15 -9.94
CA SER A 126 16.73 -3.15 -9.13
C SER A 126 16.97 -3.82 -7.78
N PRO A 127 16.35 -3.33 -6.68
CA PRO A 127 16.39 -3.99 -5.39
C PRO A 127 15.90 -5.44 -5.46
N SER A 128 16.58 -6.34 -4.73
CA SER A 128 16.24 -7.77 -4.69
C SER A 128 14.78 -8.02 -4.31
N VAL A 129 14.26 -7.27 -3.33
CA VAL A 129 12.88 -7.35 -2.84
C VAL A 129 11.87 -7.02 -3.95
N LEU A 130 12.12 -5.95 -4.70
CA LEU A 130 11.27 -5.57 -5.83
C LEU A 130 11.31 -6.66 -6.92
N LEU A 131 12.50 -7.18 -7.21
CA LEU A 131 12.66 -8.28 -8.15
C LEU A 131 11.91 -9.54 -7.69
N MET A 132 11.95 -9.90 -6.40
CA MET A 132 11.18 -11.04 -5.89
C MET A 132 9.68 -10.89 -6.17
N ALA A 133 9.10 -9.71 -5.96
CA ALA A 133 7.69 -9.45 -6.25
C ALA A 133 7.38 -9.54 -7.75
N VAL A 134 8.21 -8.93 -8.60
CA VAL A 134 8.08 -8.97 -10.06
C VAL A 134 8.19 -10.40 -10.59
N LEU A 135 9.19 -11.15 -10.11
CA LEU A 135 9.45 -12.52 -10.51
C LEU A 135 8.37 -13.48 -10.02
N ALA A 136 7.83 -13.29 -8.81
CA ALA A 136 6.71 -14.07 -8.31
C ALA A 136 5.50 -13.97 -9.25
N ILE A 137 5.12 -12.74 -9.63
CA ILE A 137 4.02 -12.48 -10.55
C ILE A 137 4.35 -13.01 -11.95
N GLY A 138 5.52 -12.69 -12.50
CA GLY A 138 5.96 -13.11 -13.83
C GLY A 138 6.00 -14.63 -14.00
N CYS A 139 6.44 -15.36 -12.97
CA CYS A 139 6.46 -16.81 -12.93
C CYS A 139 5.07 -17.43 -13.10
N MET A 140 4.03 -16.82 -12.50
CA MET A 140 2.63 -17.29 -12.63
C MET A 140 2.10 -17.15 -14.06
N TYR A 141 2.42 -16.03 -14.72
CA TYR A 141 2.02 -15.79 -16.10
C TYR A 141 2.79 -16.68 -17.09
N SER A 142 4.05 -17.00 -16.79
CA SER A 142 4.85 -17.97 -17.57
C SER A 142 4.30 -19.40 -17.45
N ALA A 143 3.84 -19.81 -16.26
CA ALA A 143 3.25 -21.14 -16.04
C ALA A 143 1.92 -21.36 -16.80
N SER A 144 1.12 -20.31 -16.93
CA SER A 144 -0.25 -20.39 -17.46
C SER A 144 -0.32 -20.50 -18.99
N ARG A 145 0.80 -20.32 -19.70
CA ARG A 145 0.85 -20.19 -21.17
C ARG A 145 1.71 -21.22 -21.89
N SER A 146 2.16 -22.27 -21.19
CA SER A 146 2.78 -23.41 -21.87
C SER A 146 1.73 -24.09 -22.76
N ASP A 147 2.01 -24.23 -24.07
CA ASP A 147 1.13 -24.81 -25.10
C ASP A 147 0.69 -26.25 -24.75
N ARG A 148 1.49 -26.92 -23.91
CA ARG A 148 1.16 -28.16 -23.20
C ARG A 148 1.68 -28.05 -21.78
N PRO A 149 0.87 -27.58 -20.81
CA PRO A 149 1.35 -27.43 -19.44
C PRO A 149 1.54 -28.82 -18.86
N ASP A 150 2.80 -29.24 -18.72
CA ASP A 150 3.14 -30.34 -17.83
C ASP A 150 2.70 -29.91 -16.42
N VAL A 151 1.79 -30.69 -15.84
CA VAL A 151 1.23 -30.41 -14.51
C VAL A 151 2.34 -30.31 -13.47
N LEU A 152 3.42 -31.09 -13.64
CA LEU A 152 4.58 -31.06 -12.75
C LEU A 152 5.33 -29.73 -12.87
N ASP A 153 5.60 -29.25 -14.08
CA ASP A 153 6.24 -27.95 -14.33
C ASP A 153 5.37 -26.78 -13.83
N ALA A 154 4.07 -26.82 -14.09
CA ALA A 154 3.14 -25.80 -13.61
C ALA A 154 3.10 -25.73 -12.08
N ASN A 155 3.11 -26.88 -11.40
CA ASN A 155 3.15 -26.93 -9.93
C ASN A 155 4.50 -26.48 -9.37
N ALA A 156 5.61 -26.83 -10.03
CA ALA A 156 6.94 -26.34 -9.65
C ALA A 156 7.02 -24.81 -9.74
N LYS A 157 6.51 -24.21 -10.83
CA LYS A 157 6.44 -22.76 -11.01
C LYS A 157 5.55 -22.08 -9.97
N ARG A 158 4.37 -22.65 -9.65
CA ARG A 158 3.52 -22.14 -8.57
C ARG A 158 4.22 -22.16 -7.22
N LYS A 159 4.94 -23.25 -6.90
CA LYS A 159 5.71 -23.36 -5.66
C LYS A 159 6.83 -22.32 -5.60
N LEU A 160 7.60 -22.17 -6.69
CA LEU A 160 8.65 -21.17 -6.79
C LEU A 160 8.09 -19.74 -6.66
N SER A 161 7.00 -19.46 -7.35
CA SER A 161 6.32 -18.17 -7.29
C SER A 161 5.87 -17.81 -5.88
N ARG A 162 5.28 -18.77 -5.16
CA ARG A 162 4.87 -18.60 -3.76
C ARG A 162 6.06 -18.36 -2.84
N GLU A 163 7.17 -19.07 -3.07
CA GLU A 163 8.38 -18.90 -2.28
C GLU A 163 9.03 -17.53 -2.51
N LEU A 164 9.09 -17.07 -3.76
CA LEU A 164 9.53 -15.71 -4.11
C LEU A 164 8.67 -14.65 -3.40
N TRP A 165 7.34 -14.83 -3.39
CA TRP A 165 6.44 -13.93 -2.68
C TRP A 165 6.68 -13.93 -1.16
N ARG A 166 6.81 -15.12 -0.54
CA ARG A 166 7.06 -15.27 0.90
C ARG A 166 8.36 -14.58 1.31
N CYS A 167 9.43 -14.84 0.56
CA CYS A 167 10.72 -14.18 0.76
C CYS A 167 10.62 -12.66 0.56
N GLY A 168 9.94 -12.21 -0.49
CA GLY A 168 9.73 -10.78 -0.74
C GLY A 168 8.99 -10.07 0.40
N CYS A 169 7.95 -10.70 0.96
CA CYS A 169 7.22 -10.17 2.12
C CYS A 169 8.12 -10.06 3.35
N HIS A 170 8.91 -11.10 3.63
CA HIS A 170 9.83 -11.09 4.76
C HIS A 170 10.93 -10.03 4.61
N GLU A 171 11.58 -9.96 3.44
CA GLU A 171 12.67 -9.03 3.18
C GLU A 171 12.22 -7.56 3.18
N VAL A 172 11.01 -7.27 2.66
CA VAL A 172 10.49 -5.88 2.69
C VAL A 172 10.18 -5.43 4.13
N GLU A 173 9.65 -6.32 4.96
CA GLU A 173 9.37 -6.06 6.38
C GLU A 173 10.67 -5.80 7.14
N LEU A 174 11.66 -6.71 7.01
CA LEU A 174 12.99 -6.54 7.62
C LEU A 174 13.67 -5.25 7.17
N PHE A 175 13.58 -4.91 5.87
CA PHE A 175 14.18 -3.71 5.34
C PHE A 175 13.60 -2.45 5.99
N VAL A 176 12.28 -2.39 6.12
CA VAL A 176 11.56 -1.24 6.71
C VAL A 176 11.78 -1.15 8.22
N GLU A 177 11.75 -2.27 8.94
CA GLU A 177 11.96 -2.30 10.39
C GLU A 177 13.34 -1.80 10.77
N LYS A 178 14.37 -2.26 10.05
CA LYS A 178 15.77 -1.89 10.29
C LYS A 178 16.11 -0.46 9.84
N HIS A 179 15.31 0.16 8.97
CA HIS A 179 15.62 1.46 8.36
C HIS A 179 14.39 2.40 8.27
N ARG A 180 14.01 3.03 9.38
CA ARG A 180 13.11 4.20 9.39
C ARG A 180 13.95 5.43 8.97
N PRO A 181 13.72 6.16 7.84
CA PRO A 181 12.46 6.49 7.18
C PRO A 181 12.42 6.14 5.66
N ARG A 182 12.58 4.87 5.28
CA ARG A 182 12.67 4.47 3.86
C ARG A 182 11.33 4.24 3.14
N TRP A 183 10.20 4.50 3.79
CA TRP A 183 8.87 4.48 3.14
C TRP A 183 8.74 5.49 1.99
N ARG A 184 9.58 6.54 1.97
CA ARG A 184 9.68 7.52 0.88
C ARG A 184 10.32 6.95 -0.39
N THR A 185 10.95 5.78 -0.31
CA THR A 185 11.67 5.23 -1.46
C THR A 185 10.67 4.53 -2.41
N PRO A 186 10.61 4.90 -3.70
CA PRO A 186 9.54 4.45 -4.59
C PRO A 186 9.43 2.92 -4.69
N TRP A 187 10.56 2.23 -4.78
CA TRP A 187 10.60 0.77 -4.89
C TRP A 187 10.02 0.05 -3.68
N VAL A 188 10.06 0.64 -2.48
CA VAL A 188 9.49 0.03 -1.27
C VAL A 188 7.98 -0.02 -1.41
N LEU A 189 7.35 1.11 -1.76
CA LEU A 189 5.91 1.17 -2.00
C LEU A 189 5.51 0.26 -3.16
N GLN A 190 6.22 0.32 -4.29
CA GLN A 190 5.99 -0.57 -5.43
C GLN A 190 6.05 -2.06 -5.02
N SER A 191 7.04 -2.45 -4.21
CA SER A 191 7.17 -3.84 -3.72
C SER A 191 5.97 -4.24 -2.86
N TYR A 192 5.58 -3.40 -1.91
CA TYR A 192 4.38 -3.65 -1.09
C TYR A 192 3.13 -3.80 -1.95
N VAL A 193 2.91 -2.91 -2.93
CA VAL A 193 1.76 -3.01 -3.84
C VAL A 193 1.76 -4.36 -4.54
N LEU A 194 2.85 -4.74 -5.20
CA LEU A 194 2.93 -6.00 -5.95
C LEU A 194 2.73 -7.23 -5.07
N LEU A 195 3.32 -7.24 -3.87
CA LEU A 195 3.18 -8.34 -2.91
C LEU A 195 1.75 -8.43 -2.37
N ILE A 196 1.11 -7.30 -2.06
CA ILE A 196 -0.29 -7.27 -1.62
C ILE A 196 -1.20 -7.82 -2.73
N VAL A 197 -1.01 -7.36 -3.97
CA VAL A 197 -1.80 -7.83 -5.13
C VAL A 197 -1.60 -9.32 -5.35
N TYR A 198 -0.36 -9.79 -5.31
CA TYR A 198 -0.07 -11.22 -5.45
C TYR A 198 -0.79 -12.05 -4.38
N GLY A 199 -0.62 -11.75 -3.09
CA GLY A 199 -1.20 -12.57 -2.03
C GLY A 199 -2.73 -12.50 -2.01
N THR A 200 -3.30 -11.36 -2.42
CA THR A 200 -4.75 -11.16 -2.53
C THR A 200 -5.40 -12.01 -3.63
N PHE A 201 -4.81 -12.06 -4.83
CA PHE A 201 -5.48 -12.66 -6.00
C PHE A 201 -4.94 -14.03 -6.42
N THR A 202 -3.78 -14.43 -5.93
CA THR A 202 -3.14 -15.71 -6.27
C THR A 202 -2.95 -16.63 -5.06
N GLY A 203 -3.16 -16.09 -3.86
CA GLY A 203 -2.90 -16.76 -2.60
C GLY A 203 -4.03 -17.64 -2.07
N ASP A 204 -3.70 -18.45 -1.06
CA ASP A 204 -4.67 -19.09 -0.17
C ASP A 204 -5.07 -18.12 0.97
N GLU A 205 -5.88 -18.60 1.92
CA GLU A 205 -6.38 -17.79 3.03
C GLU A 205 -5.25 -17.15 3.87
N GLU A 206 -4.13 -17.86 4.03
CA GLU A 206 -2.95 -17.34 4.71
C GLU A 206 -2.34 -16.16 3.96
N CYS A 207 -2.13 -16.33 2.64
CA CYS A 207 -1.60 -15.27 1.78
C CYS A 207 -2.52 -14.03 1.78
N ILE A 208 -3.84 -14.23 1.71
CA ILE A 208 -4.83 -13.16 1.75
C ILE A 208 -4.77 -12.44 3.11
N SER A 209 -4.69 -13.19 4.22
CA SER A 209 -4.57 -12.60 5.55
C SER A 209 -3.29 -11.78 5.69
N LYS A 210 -2.15 -12.30 5.23
CA LYS A 210 -0.87 -11.58 5.24
C LYS A 210 -0.93 -10.32 4.38
N SER A 211 -1.50 -10.39 3.17
CA SER A 211 -1.68 -9.20 2.32
C SER A 211 -2.55 -8.13 2.96
N ARG A 212 -3.60 -8.51 3.70
CA ARG A 212 -4.42 -7.58 4.48
C ARG A 212 -3.62 -6.91 5.60
N ASP A 213 -2.81 -7.67 6.32
CA ASP A 213 -2.02 -7.14 7.43
C ASP A 213 -0.92 -6.20 6.92
N MET A 214 -0.25 -6.58 5.83
CA MET A 214 0.68 -5.70 5.10
C MET A 214 0.01 -4.42 4.62
N TYR A 215 -1.21 -4.51 4.08
CA TYR A 215 -1.96 -3.33 3.63
C TYR A 215 -2.23 -2.35 4.78
N ARG A 216 -2.61 -2.85 5.96
CA ARG A 216 -2.79 -2.01 7.17
C ARG A 216 -1.49 -1.29 7.55
N ILE A 217 -0.39 -2.02 7.60
CA ILE A 217 0.94 -1.47 7.93
C ILE A 217 1.33 -0.36 6.95
N VAL A 218 1.08 -0.58 5.65
CA VAL A 218 1.35 0.42 4.60
C VAL A 218 0.51 1.66 4.84
N VAL A 219 -0.81 1.54 5.04
CA VAL A 219 -1.70 2.70 5.24
C VAL A 219 -1.29 3.51 6.48
N ASP A 220 -0.95 2.84 7.58
CA ASP A 220 -0.48 3.51 8.79
C ASP A 220 0.84 4.27 8.51
N ALA A 221 1.78 3.63 7.80
CA ALA A 221 3.01 4.29 7.39
C ALA A 221 2.78 5.47 6.42
N LEU A 222 1.84 5.35 5.47
CA LEU A 222 1.53 6.45 4.54
C LEU A 222 1.08 7.71 5.30
N ARG A 223 0.37 7.54 6.42
CA ARG A 223 -0.05 8.65 7.29
C ARG A 223 1.09 9.16 8.16
N ASP A 224 1.80 8.26 8.84
CA ASP A 224 2.89 8.61 9.75
C ASP A 224 4.03 9.38 9.04
N PHE A 225 4.27 9.08 7.76
CA PHE A 225 5.32 9.72 6.95
C PHE A 225 4.78 10.80 5.98
N GLU A 226 3.50 11.14 6.08
CA GLU A 226 2.77 12.12 5.24
C GLU A 226 2.87 11.85 3.73
N LEU A 227 2.97 10.58 3.35
CA LEU A 227 3.15 10.18 1.95
C LEU A 227 1.88 10.37 1.10
N LEU A 228 0.73 10.59 1.73
CA LEU A 228 -0.51 10.93 1.04
C LEU A 228 -0.55 12.39 0.53
N HIS A 229 0.42 13.21 0.94
CA HIS A 229 0.51 14.62 0.56
C HIS A 229 1.73 14.85 -0.33
N GLN A 230 1.51 15.07 -1.64
CA GLN A 230 2.61 15.21 -2.61
C GLN A 230 3.64 16.26 -2.20
N LYS A 231 3.19 17.40 -1.64
CA LYS A 231 4.06 18.50 -1.21
C LYS A 231 4.97 18.14 -0.03
N SER A 232 4.58 17.18 0.82
CA SER A 232 5.40 16.68 1.93
C SER A 232 6.49 15.70 1.46
N VAL A 233 6.26 15.02 0.32
CA VAL A 233 7.20 14.06 -0.27
C VAL A 233 8.16 14.76 -1.22
N PHE A 234 7.64 15.60 -2.12
CA PHE A 234 8.37 16.31 -3.17
C PHE A 234 8.15 17.82 -3.02
N PRO A 235 9.07 18.55 -2.38
CA PRO A 235 9.02 20.02 -2.32
C PRO A 235 8.96 20.64 -3.71
N ALA A 236 8.32 21.81 -3.85
CA ALA A 236 8.16 22.48 -5.15
C ALA A 236 9.47 22.70 -5.93
N VAL A 237 10.60 22.87 -5.24
CA VAL A 237 11.94 23.04 -5.85
C VAL A 237 12.47 21.73 -6.47
N SER A 238 11.94 20.58 -6.05
CA SER A 238 12.30 19.25 -6.58
C SER A 238 11.36 18.76 -7.70
N ALA A 239 10.39 19.57 -8.10
CA ALA A 239 9.49 19.24 -9.17
C ALA A 239 10.25 19.28 -10.50
N TRP A 240 10.23 18.16 -11.23
CA TRP A 240 10.89 17.98 -12.52
C TRP A 240 10.36 18.95 -13.61
N ASP A 241 9.23 19.61 -13.34
CA ASP A 241 8.56 20.59 -14.20
C ASP A 241 9.09 22.02 -14.04
N CYS A 242 10.03 22.27 -13.11
CA CYS A 242 10.69 23.56 -12.94
C CYS A 242 11.57 23.88 -14.15
N SER A 243 10.95 24.43 -15.20
CA SER A 243 11.57 25.11 -16.35
C SER A 243 12.90 24.51 -16.78
N LEU A 244 12.89 23.26 -17.24
CA LEU A 244 14.01 22.76 -18.01
C LEU A 244 14.27 23.73 -19.16
N SER A 245 15.47 24.32 -19.19
CA SER A 245 15.84 25.26 -20.24
C SER A 245 15.89 24.51 -21.57
N LEU A 246 15.51 25.17 -22.67
CA LEU A 246 15.81 24.71 -24.04
C LEU A 246 17.31 24.45 -24.25
N SER A 247 18.15 25.04 -23.40
CA SER A 247 19.61 24.86 -23.38
C SER A 247 20.10 23.89 -22.29
N ALA A 248 19.24 23.05 -21.71
CA ALA A 248 19.64 22.10 -20.68
C ALA A 248 20.73 21.15 -21.22
N SER A 249 21.76 20.93 -20.42
CA SER A 249 22.80 19.96 -20.76
C SER A 249 22.24 18.53 -20.76
N PRO A 250 22.90 17.58 -21.45
CA PRO A 250 22.50 16.17 -21.41
C PRO A 250 22.47 15.59 -19.99
N GLU A 251 23.40 16.01 -19.12
CA GLU A 251 23.48 15.58 -17.72
C GLU A 251 22.31 16.11 -16.88
N GLU A 252 21.95 17.38 -17.05
CA GLU A 252 20.78 17.97 -16.39
C GLU A 252 19.48 17.31 -16.84
N THR A 253 19.35 17.03 -18.14
CA THR A 253 18.20 16.30 -18.69
C THR A 253 18.10 14.90 -18.09
N GLN A 254 19.22 14.17 -18.03
CA GLN A 254 19.27 12.84 -17.41
C GLN A 254 18.88 12.88 -15.93
N ARG A 255 19.43 13.82 -15.16
CA ARG A 255 19.11 13.98 -13.73
C ARG A 255 17.63 14.28 -13.53
N THR A 256 17.07 15.17 -14.33
CA THR A 256 15.67 15.60 -14.18
C THR A 256 14.71 14.50 -14.59
N TRP A 257 15.04 13.72 -15.62
CA TRP A 257 14.29 12.52 -15.99
C TRP A 257 14.28 11.47 -14.88
N GLN A 258 15.39 11.27 -14.17
CA GLN A 258 15.42 10.37 -13.01
C GLN A 258 14.53 10.87 -11.87
N LEU A 259 14.54 12.18 -11.57
CA LEU A 259 13.63 12.78 -10.58
C LEU A 259 12.16 12.61 -10.98
N PHE A 260 11.84 12.78 -12.27
CA PHE A 260 10.52 12.47 -12.81
C PHE A 260 10.14 11.00 -12.57
N ILE A 261 11.03 10.07 -12.91
CA ILE A 261 10.78 8.63 -12.71
C ILE A 261 10.51 8.32 -11.24
N ASP A 262 11.30 8.86 -10.31
CA ASP A 262 11.11 8.61 -8.87
C ASP A 262 9.79 9.17 -8.35
N GLN A 263 9.44 10.40 -8.75
CA GLN A 263 8.18 11.03 -8.36
C GLN A 263 6.97 10.30 -8.95
N GLU A 264 7.01 9.97 -10.22
CA GLU A 264 5.92 9.30 -10.92
C GLU A 264 5.78 7.84 -10.47
N SER A 265 6.90 7.15 -10.19
CA SER A 265 6.91 5.82 -9.55
C SER A 265 6.16 5.81 -8.22
N THR A 266 6.43 6.80 -7.36
CA THR A 266 5.78 6.95 -6.06
C THR A 266 4.29 7.23 -6.24
N LYS A 267 3.96 8.19 -7.12
CA LYS A 267 2.58 8.56 -7.44
C LYS A 267 1.78 7.35 -7.94
N LEU A 268 2.29 6.62 -8.92
CA LEU A 268 1.61 5.45 -9.49
C LEU A 268 1.42 4.33 -8.45
N ALA A 269 2.40 4.08 -7.58
CA ALA A 269 2.25 3.12 -6.49
C ALA A 269 1.16 3.52 -5.49
N LEU A 270 1.05 4.81 -5.17
CA LEU A 270 0.02 5.34 -4.28
C LEU A 270 -1.38 5.30 -4.91
N TYR A 271 -1.51 5.64 -6.19
CA TYR A 271 -2.77 5.48 -6.92
C TYR A 271 -3.17 4.01 -7.04
N ALA A 272 -2.21 3.10 -7.23
CA ALA A 272 -2.47 1.67 -7.22
C ALA A 272 -2.99 1.22 -5.85
N LEU A 273 -2.36 1.60 -4.74
CA LEU A 273 -2.86 1.31 -3.39
C LEU A 273 -4.27 1.85 -3.16
N TYR A 274 -4.52 3.08 -3.58
CA TYR A 274 -5.86 3.69 -3.49
C TYR A 274 -6.90 2.92 -4.31
N TYR A 275 -6.55 2.49 -5.53
CA TYR A 275 -7.42 1.64 -6.36
C TYR A 275 -7.67 0.27 -5.71
N PHE A 276 -6.63 -0.33 -5.12
CA PHE A 276 -6.75 -1.61 -4.43
C PHE A 276 -7.57 -1.52 -3.16
N ASP A 277 -7.52 -0.42 -2.40
CA ASP A 277 -8.38 -0.21 -1.21
C ASP A 277 -9.87 -0.43 -1.54
N PHE A 278 -10.31 0.08 -2.69
CA PHE A 278 -11.68 -0.11 -3.17
C PHE A 278 -11.97 -1.57 -3.55
N HIS A 279 -11.03 -2.25 -4.22
CA HIS A 279 -11.20 -3.64 -4.67
C HIS A 279 -11.17 -4.64 -3.51
N LEU A 280 -10.30 -4.37 -2.54
CA LEU A 280 -10.17 -5.11 -1.31
C LEU A 280 -11.47 -5.06 -0.49
N PHE A 281 -12.13 -3.90 -0.46
CA PHE A 281 -13.46 -3.78 0.14
C PHE A 281 -14.50 -4.68 -0.52
N ALA A 282 -14.62 -4.60 -1.84
CA ALA A 282 -15.63 -5.35 -2.56
C ALA A 282 -15.41 -6.87 -2.50
N SER A 283 -14.16 -7.32 -2.57
CA SER A 283 -13.83 -8.75 -2.72
C SER A 283 -13.64 -9.48 -1.40
N PHE A 284 -13.17 -8.79 -0.35
CA PHE A 284 -12.79 -9.42 0.92
C PHE A 284 -13.53 -8.85 2.15
N ASN A 285 -14.61 -8.08 1.93
CA ASN A 285 -15.44 -7.50 2.98
C ASN A 285 -14.64 -6.65 3.99
N MET A 286 -13.62 -5.93 3.51
CA MET A 286 -12.77 -5.06 4.33
C MET A 286 -13.17 -3.61 4.16
N ARG A 287 -13.38 -2.84 5.23
CA ARG A 287 -13.71 -1.42 5.05
C ARG A 287 -12.54 -0.69 4.35
N PRO A 288 -12.83 0.21 3.37
CA PRO A 288 -11.81 1.08 2.79
C PRO A 288 -11.10 1.84 3.91
N MET A 289 -9.78 1.84 3.85
CA MET A 289 -8.94 2.50 4.84
C MET A 289 -8.52 3.89 4.40
N LEU A 290 -8.57 4.22 3.11
CA LEU A 290 -8.16 5.51 2.56
C LEU A 290 -9.38 6.35 2.16
N SER A 291 -9.34 7.64 2.49
CA SER A 291 -10.32 8.63 2.05
C SER A 291 -9.82 9.42 0.84
N SER A 292 -10.73 9.80 -0.07
CA SER A 292 -10.39 10.68 -1.20
C SER A 292 -9.94 12.08 -0.77
N ILE A 293 -10.25 12.48 0.47
CA ILE A 293 -9.93 13.82 1.00
C ILE A 293 -8.51 13.87 1.58
N GLU A 294 -8.01 12.76 2.16
CA GLU A 294 -6.63 12.71 2.66
C GLU A 294 -5.60 12.43 1.56
N PHE A 295 -6.04 12.11 0.34
CA PHE A 295 -5.18 11.80 -0.80
C PHE A 295 -4.92 13.05 -1.66
N GLU A 296 -3.83 13.75 -1.37
CA GLU A 296 -3.44 15.01 -2.02
C GLU A 296 -2.29 14.81 -3.02
N TRP A 297 -2.55 14.03 -4.07
CA TRP A 297 -1.66 13.85 -5.21
C TRP A 297 -2.28 14.33 -6.51
N ASP A 298 -1.45 14.93 -7.36
CA ASP A 298 -1.84 15.25 -8.72
C ASP A 298 -2.12 13.96 -9.51
N LEU A 299 -2.88 14.06 -10.60
CA LEU A 299 -3.15 12.91 -11.45
C LEU A 299 -1.85 12.36 -12.07
N PRO A 300 -1.80 11.04 -12.38
CA PRO A 300 -0.72 10.46 -13.15
C PRO A 300 -0.53 11.19 -14.49
N MET A 301 0.72 11.31 -14.89
CA MET A 301 1.09 11.88 -16.17
C MET A 301 0.76 10.91 -17.31
N ASP A 302 0.81 11.45 -18.51
CA ASP A 302 0.57 10.69 -19.74
C ASP A 302 1.54 9.52 -19.91
N SER A 303 1.02 8.42 -20.46
CA SER A 303 1.80 7.21 -20.71
C SER A 303 3.01 7.46 -21.60
N ALA A 304 2.95 8.39 -22.57
CA ALA A 304 4.08 8.71 -23.43
C ALA A 304 5.29 9.29 -22.67
N LEU A 305 5.05 10.03 -21.57
CA LEU A 305 6.14 10.50 -20.69
C LEU A 305 6.68 9.37 -19.82
N TRP A 306 5.78 8.55 -19.28
CA TRP A 306 6.14 7.42 -18.42
C TRP A 306 6.84 6.28 -19.16
N GLU A 307 6.54 6.06 -20.44
CA GLU A 307 7.13 4.97 -21.23
C GLU A 307 8.40 5.40 -21.98
N ALA A 308 8.84 6.65 -21.82
CA ALA A 308 10.00 7.18 -22.51
C ALA A 308 11.27 6.35 -22.18
N GLU A 309 11.91 5.79 -23.21
CA GLU A 309 13.06 4.87 -23.01
C GLU A 309 14.37 5.59 -22.62
N SER A 310 14.43 6.91 -22.78
CA SER A 310 15.61 7.70 -22.45
C SER A 310 15.25 9.13 -22.07
N ALA A 311 16.14 9.80 -21.34
CA ALA A 311 15.99 11.21 -20.98
C ALA A 311 15.78 12.11 -22.20
N THR A 312 16.46 11.82 -23.32
CA THR A 312 16.30 12.56 -24.58
C THR A 312 14.88 12.38 -25.15
N LYS A 313 14.37 11.15 -25.22
CA LYS A 313 13.00 10.89 -25.70
C LYS A 313 11.96 11.56 -24.79
N TRP A 314 12.14 11.46 -23.48
CA TRP A 314 11.30 12.12 -22.48
C TRP A 314 11.29 13.64 -22.69
N TRP A 315 12.45 14.24 -22.90
CA TRP A 315 12.58 15.68 -23.16
C TRP A 315 11.87 16.11 -24.46
N HIS A 316 12.00 15.33 -25.53
CA HIS A 316 11.28 15.60 -26.78
C HIS A 316 9.76 15.63 -26.59
N VAL A 317 9.19 14.71 -25.80
CA VAL A 317 7.76 14.68 -25.49
C VAL A 317 7.34 15.93 -24.71
N ILE A 318 8.17 16.41 -23.77
CA ILE A 318 7.90 17.66 -23.03
C ILE A 318 7.89 18.87 -23.97
N LEU A 319 8.89 18.99 -24.84
CA LEU A 319 8.98 20.09 -25.79
C LEU A 319 7.78 20.13 -26.74
N GLN A 320 7.38 18.97 -27.25
CA GLN A 320 6.22 18.87 -28.12
C GLN A 320 4.94 19.38 -27.42
N ARG A 321 4.74 19.01 -26.15
CA ARG A 321 3.60 19.48 -25.34
C ARG A 321 3.62 20.99 -25.10
N GLN A 322 4.80 21.55 -24.84
CA GLN A 322 4.94 22.99 -24.64
C GLN A 322 4.53 23.76 -25.89
N LEU A 323 4.96 23.29 -27.08
CA LEU A 323 4.56 23.87 -28.36
C LEU A 323 3.03 23.77 -28.56
N GLU A 324 2.44 22.60 -28.35
CA GLU A 324 0.98 22.39 -28.47
C GLU A 324 0.18 23.27 -27.49
N SER A 325 0.67 23.46 -26.26
CA SER A 325 0.02 24.33 -25.26
C SER A 325 0.08 25.82 -25.63
N SER A 326 1.16 26.24 -26.30
CA SER A 326 1.32 27.63 -26.74
C SER A 326 0.37 27.97 -27.90
N ASP A 327 0.04 26.99 -28.75
CA ASP A 327 -0.96 27.14 -29.82
C ASP A 327 -2.41 27.00 -29.29
N GLY A 328 -2.63 26.22 -28.24
CA GLY A 328 -3.95 25.96 -27.64
C GLY A 328 -4.49 27.01 -26.66
N ALA A 329 -3.64 27.94 -26.18
CA ALA A 329 -4.02 28.97 -25.20
C ALA A 329 -5.10 29.98 -25.69
N MET A 330 -5.53 29.89 -26.96
CA MET A 330 -6.61 30.69 -27.53
C MET A 330 -8.02 30.11 -27.31
N LEU A 331 -8.16 28.88 -26.80
CA LEU A 331 -9.45 28.20 -26.63
C LEU A 331 -9.65 27.66 -25.20
N GLY A 332 -9.96 28.57 -24.29
CA GLY A 332 -10.75 28.30 -23.08
C GLY A 332 -10.01 27.69 -21.89
N ASP A 333 -10.16 28.35 -20.75
CA ASP A 333 -9.80 27.88 -19.41
C ASP A 333 -10.64 26.64 -19.06
N GLN A 334 -10.29 25.47 -19.60
CA GLN A 334 -10.83 24.21 -19.13
C GLN A 334 -10.24 23.98 -17.74
N ALA A 335 -11.11 24.02 -16.72
CA ALA A 335 -10.77 23.66 -15.35
C ALA A 335 -10.17 22.25 -15.34
N GLN A 336 -8.85 22.19 -15.46
CA GLN A 336 -8.11 20.94 -15.57
C GLN A 336 -8.24 20.24 -14.22
N ILE A 337 -8.81 19.03 -14.20
CA ILE A 337 -8.87 18.24 -12.97
C ILE A 337 -7.43 17.90 -12.61
N LYS A 338 -6.91 18.52 -11.56
CA LYS A 338 -5.50 18.37 -11.16
C LYS A 338 -5.26 17.17 -10.25
N SER A 339 -6.26 16.79 -9.45
CA SER A 339 -6.16 15.69 -8.48
C SER A 339 -7.48 14.95 -8.30
N LEU A 340 -7.41 13.74 -7.73
CA LEU A 340 -8.58 12.95 -7.37
C LEU A 340 -9.47 13.65 -6.34
N MET A 341 -8.86 14.35 -5.36
CA MET A 341 -9.57 15.14 -4.37
C MET A 341 -10.44 16.22 -5.04
N VAL A 342 -9.89 16.98 -5.98
CA VAL A 342 -10.61 18.03 -6.72
C VAL A 342 -11.71 17.42 -7.59
N ALA A 343 -11.44 16.29 -8.24
CA ALA A 343 -12.44 15.55 -9.02
C ALA A 343 -13.63 15.13 -8.15
N SER A 344 -13.36 14.53 -6.99
CA SER A 344 -14.36 14.08 -6.02
C SER A 344 -15.21 15.24 -5.52
N GLN A 345 -14.60 16.36 -5.12
CA GLN A 345 -15.32 17.56 -4.67
C GLN A 345 -16.20 18.16 -5.78
N SER A 346 -15.72 18.18 -7.03
CA SER A 346 -16.49 18.66 -8.18
C SER A 346 -17.71 17.77 -8.47
N LEU A 347 -17.54 16.44 -8.41
CA LEU A 347 -18.65 15.49 -8.58
C LEU A 347 -19.69 15.60 -7.46
N LEU A 348 -19.24 15.77 -6.21
CA LEU A 348 -20.13 15.96 -5.06
C LEU A 348 -20.88 17.29 -5.16
N SER A 349 -20.22 18.40 -5.53
CA SER A 349 -20.89 19.71 -5.65
C SER A 349 -21.86 19.79 -6.84
N SER A 350 -21.53 19.18 -7.97
CA SER A 350 -22.40 19.14 -9.16
C SER A 350 -23.65 18.29 -8.95
N THR A 351 -23.56 17.19 -8.20
CA THR A 351 -24.74 16.39 -7.83
C THR A 351 -25.69 17.16 -6.90
N TYR A 352 -25.20 18.07 -6.04
CA TYR A 352 -26.09 18.93 -5.24
C TYR A 352 -26.82 20.02 -6.07
N ALA A 353 -26.25 20.44 -7.21
CA ALA A 353 -26.86 21.47 -8.06
C ALA A 353 -28.00 20.93 -8.93
N SER A 354 -28.03 19.64 -9.25
CA SER A 354 -29.10 19.04 -10.07
C SER A 354 -30.38 18.70 -9.30
N PHE A 355 -30.39 18.82 -7.98
CA PHE A 355 -31.55 18.59 -7.10
C PHE A 355 -32.17 19.88 -6.51
N ARG A 356 -31.77 21.07 -6.98
CA ARG A 356 -32.37 22.35 -6.57
C ARG A 356 -33.27 22.95 -7.63
#